data_AF-A0AAU7P3N7-F1
#
_entry.id   AF-A0AAU7P3N7-F1
#
_cell.length_a   1.000
_cell.length_b   1.000
_cell.length_c   1.000
_cell.angle_alpha   90.00
_cell.angle_beta   90.00
_cell.angle_gamma   90.00
#
_symmetry.space_group_name_H-M   'P 1'
#
loop_
_entity.id
_entity.type
_entity.pdbx_description
1 polymer ?
#
loop_
_entity_poly.entity_id
_entity_poly.type
_entity_poly.pdbx_seq_one_letter_code
_entity_poly.pdbx_strand_id
1 'polypeptide(L)'
;MAIRQLPEILINQIAAGEVVERPASVVKELVENALDAGATRVDIDLEEGGVRLIRIRDNGGGITPDELPLAVSRHATSKIASLDDLETVATLGFRGEALPSIASVSRFTLISRRHDAEHGSALQIEGGRLGEVTPHAHAPGTTVEVRELFFNVPARRKFLRAERTELGHIEEWLRSLALARPDVELRVAHNGKPSRRYKPGDLYSDARLGETLGEDFARQALRVDHSGAGLRLHGWVAQPHYSRASTDQQYLYVNGRSVRDRSVAHAVKMAYGDVLFHGRQPAYVLFLELDPARVDVNVHPAKHEVRFREARLIHDFVYRTLQDALAQTRAGATPNSIGSDGAGYAAAGGMGNLVGGGSATHAGASGSGGGSGSYANWTPSQTPLGLRVDEARAAYSALYAPSSGHAQQSASVPQFSGDGLPATAEDSGVPPLGYAVAQLHGIYILAENAEGLIVVDMHAAHERIGYERLKNAHDSIGLHAQPLLVPMTLAVGEREADTAEREAETLASLGFEITRAGPQSLHVRSIPALLANAEPEALLRDVLGDLREHGQSRRIASARDELLSTMACHGAVRANRRLTVPEMNALLRDMEATERSGQCNHGRPTWARFTLSDIDRWFLRGR
;
A
#
# COMPACT_ATOMS: atom_id res chain seq x y z
N MET A 1 -13.97 -3.90 -58.14
CA MET A 1 -14.80 -4.99 -57.58
C MET A 1 -16.20 -4.45 -57.37
N ALA A 2 -17.25 -5.21 -57.70
CA ALA A 2 -18.63 -4.82 -57.42
C ALA A 2 -18.97 -5.06 -55.94
N ILE A 3 -19.75 -4.16 -55.35
CA ILE A 3 -20.27 -4.30 -53.98
C ILE A 3 -21.23 -5.50 -53.97
N ARG A 4 -21.05 -6.44 -53.04
CA ARG A 4 -21.89 -7.63 -52.88
C ARG A 4 -22.08 -7.98 -51.40
N GLN A 5 -23.21 -8.60 -51.08
CA GLN A 5 -23.49 -9.09 -49.73
C GLN A 5 -22.55 -10.26 -49.39
N LEU A 6 -22.03 -10.27 -48.16
CA LEU A 6 -21.14 -11.34 -47.69
C LEU A 6 -21.98 -12.57 -47.29
N PRO A 7 -21.49 -13.80 -47.52
CA PRO A 7 -22.12 -15.01 -46.98
C PRO A 7 -22.20 -14.97 -45.44
N GLU A 8 -23.29 -15.49 -44.86
CA GLU A 8 -23.51 -15.48 -43.41
C GLU A 8 -22.35 -16.10 -42.61
N ILE A 9 -21.79 -17.20 -43.09
CA ILE A 9 -20.63 -17.86 -42.46
C ILE A 9 -19.43 -16.91 -42.38
N LEU A 10 -19.18 -16.12 -43.45
CA LEU A 10 -18.08 -15.16 -43.46
C LEU A 10 -18.37 -13.97 -42.54
N ILE A 11 -19.62 -13.50 -42.47
CA ILE A 11 -20.04 -12.48 -41.51
C ILE A 11 -19.84 -12.98 -40.07
N ASN A 12 -20.14 -14.25 -39.80
CA ASN A 12 -19.88 -14.93 -38.52
C ASN A 12 -18.39 -14.98 -38.17
N GLN A 13 -17.54 -15.35 -39.12
CA GLN A 13 -16.09 -15.39 -38.91
C GLN A 13 -15.47 -13.99 -38.70
N ILE A 14 -16.01 -12.97 -39.38
CA ILE A 14 -15.57 -11.57 -39.22
C ILE A 14 -15.98 -11.06 -37.84
N ALA A 15 -17.26 -11.18 -37.46
CA ALA A 15 -17.76 -10.76 -36.15
C ALA A 15 -17.07 -11.52 -35.00
N ALA A 16 -16.81 -12.81 -35.18
CA ALA A 16 -16.02 -13.59 -34.24
C ALA A 16 -14.59 -13.06 -34.06
N GLY A 17 -14.07 -12.25 -34.98
CA GLY A 17 -12.77 -11.58 -34.81
C GLY A 17 -12.76 -10.38 -33.92
N GLU A 18 -13.90 -9.71 -33.83
CA GLU A 18 -14.07 -8.55 -32.97
C GLU A 18 -14.39 -8.99 -31.54
N VAL A 19 -15.01 -10.17 -31.37
CA VAL A 19 -15.42 -10.71 -30.06
C VAL A 19 -14.42 -11.74 -29.51
N VAL A 20 -13.84 -12.58 -30.36
CA VAL A 20 -12.98 -13.72 -29.96
C VAL A 20 -11.59 -13.59 -30.57
N GLU A 21 -10.70 -12.92 -29.84
CA GLU A 21 -9.30 -12.75 -30.26
C GLU A 21 -8.43 -13.97 -29.88
N ARG A 22 -8.64 -14.52 -28.68
CA ARG A 22 -7.76 -15.53 -28.04
C ARG A 22 -8.57 -16.48 -27.13
N PRO A 23 -8.01 -17.64 -26.73
CA PRO A 23 -8.64 -18.55 -25.77
C PRO A 23 -9.12 -17.88 -24.48
N ALA A 24 -8.36 -16.91 -23.95
CA ALA A 24 -8.76 -16.16 -22.76
C ALA A 24 -10.07 -15.38 -22.92
N SER A 25 -10.33 -14.83 -24.11
CA SER A 25 -11.60 -14.15 -24.41
C SER A 25 -12.78 -15.14 -24.38
N VAL A 26 -12.59 -16.35 -24.89
CA VAL A 26 -13.60 -17.41 -24.85
C VAL A 26 -13.90 -17.81 -23.41
N VAL A 27 -12.86 -18.08 -22.61
CA VAL A 27 -13.02 -18.44 -21.19
C VAL A 27 -13.75 -17.33 -20.45
N LYS A 28 -13.36 -16.07 -20.67
CA LYS A 28 -14.02 -14.90 -20.08
C LYS A 28 -15.52 -14.90 -20.34
N GLU A 29 -15.93 -14.92 -21.61
CA GLU A 29 -17.35 -14.82 -21.98
C GLU A 29 -18.18 -15.99 -21.45
N LEU A 30 -17.62 -17.21 -21.48
CA LEU A 30 -18.32 -18.40 -21.02
C LEU A 30 -18.46 -18.45 -19.49
N VAL A 31 -17.43 -18.05 -18.75
CA VAL A 31 -17.50 -17.96 -17.28
C VAL A 31 -18.41 -16.80 -16.85
N GLU A 32 -18.37 -15.64 -17.52
CA GLU A 32 -19.32 -14.54 -17.26
C GLU A 32 -20.77 -14.98 -17.49
N ASN A 33 -21.04 -15.78 -18.53
CA ASN A 33 -22.37 -16.36 -18.74
C ASN A 33 -22.79 -17.34 -17.62
N ALA A 34 -21.87 -18.14 -17.09
CA ALA A 34 -22.15 -18.99 -15.94
C ALA A 34 -22.51 -18.16 -14.70
N LEU A 35 -21.78 -17.07 -14.45
CA LEU A 35 -22.05 -16.16 -13.33
C LEU A 35 -23.41 -15.44 -13.49
N ASP A 36 -23.73 -14.96 -14.69
CA ASP A 36 -25.02 -14.35 -14.99
C ASP A 36 -26.17 -15.37 -14.84
N ALA A 37 -25.91 -16.67 -15.02
CA ALA A 37 -26.86 -17.75 -14.75
C ALA A 37 -26.98 -18.12 -13.25
N GLY A 38 -26.31 -17.39 -12.36
CA GLY A 38 -26.36 -17.59 -10.92
C GLY A 38 -25.51 -18.76 -10.40
N ALA A 39 -24.49 -19.19 -11.16
CA ALA A 39 -23.63 -20.29 -10.76
C ALA A 39 -22.83 -19.97 -9.48
N THR A 40 -22.83 -20.91 -8.54
CA THR A 40 -21.98 -20.87 -7.33
C THR A 40 -20.73 -21.73 -7.47
N ARG A 41 -20.65 -22.57 -8.50
CA ARG A 41 -19.48 -23.35 -8.87
C ARG A 41 -19.29 -23.38 -10.37
N VAL A 42 -18.04 -23.16 -10.80
CA VAL A 42 -17.62 -23.28 -12.21
C VAL A 42 -16.38 -24.16 -12.30
N ASP A 43 -16.49 -25.25 -13.04
CA ASP A 43 -15.42 -26.18 -13.39
C ASP A 43 -14.89 -25.82 -14.80
N ILE A 44 -13.57 -25.62 -14.92
CA ILE A 44 -12.88 -25.12 -16.11
C ILE A 44 -11.79 -26.11 -16.49
N ASP A 45 -11.99 -26.87 -17.57
CA ASP A 45 -10.97 -27.77 -18.12
C ASP A 45 -10.36 -27.17 -19.39
N LEU A 46 -9.04 -27.08 -19.40
CA LEU A 46 -8.25 -26.53 -20.51
C LEU A 46 -7.29 -27.59 -21.05
N GLU A 47 -7.15 -27.65 -22.37
CA GLU A 47 -6.13 -28.49 -23.02
C GLU A 47 -5.36 -27.68 -24.06
N GLU A 48 -4.03 -27.82 -24.07
CA GLU A 48 -3.11 -27.05 -24.92
C GLU A 48 -3.39 -25.53 -24.83
N GLY A 49 -3.51 -25.00 -23.60
CA GLY A 49 -3.75 -23.57 -23.38
C GLY A 49 -5.11 -23.07 -23.90
N GLY A 50 -6.07 -23.98 -24.09
CA GLY A 50 -7.41 -23.67 -24.59
C GLY A 50 -7.55 -23.73 -26.11
N VAL A 51 -6.48 -24.10 -26.84
CA VAL A 51 -6.55 -24.24 -28.30
C VAL A 51 -7.22 -25.57 -28.70
N ARG A 52 -6.91 -26.65 -27.97
CA ARG A 52 -7.47 -27.97 -28.25
C ARG A 52 -8.86 -28.14 -27.62
N LEU A 53 -9.00 -27.76 -26.35
CA LEU A 53 -10.27 -27.82 -25.62
C LEU A 53 -10.36 -26.67 -24.59
N ILE A 54 -11.53 -26.04 -24.56
CA ILE A 54 -12.03 -25.27 -23.42
C ILE A 54 -13.37 -25.92 -23.05
N ARG A 55 -13.48 -26.46 -21.84
CA ARG A 55 -14.76 -26.92 -21.29
C ARG A 55 -15.06 -26.12 -20.03
N ILE A 56 -16.23 -25.50 -20.01
CA ILE A 56 -16.74 -24.77 -18.85
C ILE A 56 -18.05 -25.41 -18.44
N ARG A 57 -18.11 -25.85 -17.19
CA ARG A 57 -19.28 -26.47 -16.58
C ARG A 57 -19.69 -25.70 -15.35
N ASP A 58 -20.95 -25.32 -15.28
CA ASP A 58 -21.53 -24.59 -14.16
C ASP A 58 -22.70 -25.34 -13.53
N ASN A 59 -23.15 -24.83 -12.38
CA ASN A 59 -24.36 -25.26 -11.67
C ASN A 59 -25.43 -24.16 -11.65
N GLY A 60 -25.48 -23.31 -12.68
CA GLY A 60 -26.46 -22.22 -12.79
C GLY A 60 -27.86 -22.72 -13.17
N GLY A 61 -28.74 -21.79 -13.55
CA GLY A 61 -30.15 -22.07 -13.84
C GLY A 61 -30.41 -23.03 -15.02
N GLY A 62 -29.46 -23.18 -15.94
CA GLY A 62 -29.60 -23.98 -17.15
C GLY A 62 -30.45 -23.30 -18.25
N ILE A 63 -30.56 -23.96 -19.41
CA ILE A 63 -31.25 -23.50 -20.62
C ILE A 63 -32.28 -24.56 -21.02
N THR A 64 -33.48 -24.14 -21.46
CA THR A 64 -34.51 -25.06 -21.95
C THR A 64 -34.13 -25.66 -23.31
N PRO A 65 -34.61 -26.87 -23.67
CA PRO A 65 -34.30 -27.49 -24.97
C PRO A 65 -34.69 -26.61 -26.17
N ASP A 66 -35.83 -25.91 -26.08
CA ASP A 66 -36.34 -25.06 -27.16
C ASP A 66 -35.53 -23.77 -27.34
N GLU A 67 -34.86 -23.32 -26.28
CA GLU A 67 -34.00 -22.13 -26.30
C GLU A 67 -32.54 -22.47 -26.65
N LEU A 68 -32.12 -23.74 -26.70
CA LEU A 68 -30.75 -24.10 -27.06
C LEU A 68 -30.34 -23.56 -28.44
N PRO A 69 -31.16 -23.70 -29.51
CA PRO A 69 -30.83 -23.08 -30.81
C PRO A 69 -30.82 -21.55 -30.73
N LEU A 70 -31.73 -20.97 -29.93
CA LEU A 70 -31.84 -19.52 -29.76
C LEU A 70 -30.61 -18.95 -29.05
N ALA A 71 -30.07 -19.63 -28.04
CA ALA A 71 -28.87 -19.23 -27.29
C ALA A 71 -27.62 -19.10 -28.17
N VAL A 72 -27.58 -19.79 -29.31
CA VAL A 72 -26.48 -19.73 -30.28
C VAL A 72 -26.86 -19.00 -31.57
N SER A 73 -28.03 -18.35 -31.58
CA SER A 73 -28.44 -17.42 -32.63
C SER A 73 -27.97 -16.00 -32.31
N ARG A 74 -27.70 -15.19 -33.34
CA ARG A 74 -27.30 -13.78 -33.15
C ARG A 74 -28.46 -12.94 -32.64
N HIS A 75 -28.13 -11.91 -31.87
CA HIS A 75 -29.09 -10.92 -31.38
C HIS A 75 -30.21 -11.52 -30.51
N ALA A 76 -29.97 -12.71 -29.96
CA ALA A 76 -30.84 -13.33 -28.99
C ALA A 76 -30.19 -13.26 -27.61
N THR A 77 -30.91 -12.71 -26.64
CA THR A 77 -30.46 -12.58 -25.26
C THR A 77 -31.66 -12.60 -24.33
N SER A 78 -31.50 -13.22 -23.17
CA SER A 78 -32.48 -13.17 -22.07
C SER A 78 -32.24 -12.02 -21.10
N LYS A 79 -31.18 -11.22 -21.31
CA LYS A 79 -30.67 -10.24 -20.34
C LYS A 79 -31.18 -8.82 -20.53
N ILE A 80 -31.63 -8.48 -21.74
CA ILE A 80 -32.20 -7.15 -22.07
C ILE A 80 -33.38 -7.34 -23.02
N ALA A 81 -34.46 -6.59 -22.83
CA ALA A 81 -35.64 -6.59 -23.70
C ALA A 81 -35.98 -5.18 -24.22
N SER A 82 -35.40 -4.13 -23.65
CA SER A 82 -35.68 -2.73 -23.97
C SER A 82 -34.42 -1.84 -23.96
N LEU A 83 -34.54 -0.62 -24.50
CA LEU A 83 -33.49 0.39 -24.45
C LEU A 83 -33.22 0.87 -23.02
N ASP A 84 -34.25 0.93 -22.18
CA ASP A 84 -34.14 1.30 -20.75
C ASP A 84 -33.36 0.21 -19.97
N ASP A 85 -33.51 -1.07 -20.34
CA ASP A 85 -32.71 -2.15 -19.77
C ASP A 85 -31.23 -1.98 -20.15
N LEU A 86 -30.93 -1.52 -21.38
CA LEU A 86 -29.56 -1.31 -21.86
C LEU A 86 -28.81 -0.22 -21.07
N GLU A 87 -29.53 0.79 -20.58
CA GLU A 87 -28.97 1.89 -19.76
C GLU A 87 -28.76 1.48 -18.29
N THR A 88 -29.43 0.43 -17.83
CA THR A 88 -29.43 -0.02 -16.42
C THR A 88 -28.72 -1.36 -16.17
N VAL A 89 -28.14 -1.98 -17.20
CA VAL A 89 -27.57 -3.35 -17.14
C VAL A 89 -26.55 -3.54 -16.01
N ALA A 90 -26.93 -4.37 -15.02
CA ALA A 90 -26.06 -4.88 -13.96
C ALA A 90 -25.36 -6.22 -14.32
N THR A 91 -25.69 -6.84 -15.46
CA THR A 91 -25.13 -8.13 -15.91
C THR A 91 -23.81 -7.96 -16.67
N LEU A 92 -22.95 -8.97 -16.63
CA LEU A 92 -21.58 -8.87 -17.18
C LEU A 92 -21.56 -8.83 -18.72
N GLY A 93 -22.51 -9.52 -19.39
CA GLY A 93 -22.72 -9.47 -20.84
C GLY A 93 -24.15 -9.13 -21.24
N PHE A 94 -24.37 -8.51 -22.41
CA PHE A 94 -25.72 -8.13 -22.89
C PHE A 94 -25.95 -8.26 -24.41
N ARG A 95 -24.91 -8.54 -25.21
CA ARG A 95 -24.97 -8.39 -26.68
C ARG A 95 -25.62 -9.57 -27.42
N GLY A 96 -25.73 -10.74 -26.81
CA GLY A 96 -26.25 -11.94 -27.49
C GLY A 96 -25.40 -12.39 -28.70
N GLU A 97 -24.10 -12.07 -28.70
CA GLU A 97 -23.18 -12.35 -29.82
C GLU A 97 -22.03 -13.28 -29.49
N ALA A 98 -21.78 -13.56 -28.20
CA ALA A 98 -20.61 -14.33 -27.76
C ALA A 98 -20.69 -15.80 -28.20
N LEU A 99 -21.75 -16.54 -27.83
CA LEU A 99 -21.90 -17.96 -28.17
C LEU A 99 -21.96 -18.21 -29.70
N PRO A 100 -22.75 -17.45 -30.50
CA PRO A 100 -22.74 -17.60 -31.96
C PRO A 100 -21.35 -17.39 -32.57
N SER A 101 -20.63 -16.38 -32.08
CA SER A 101 -19.28 -16.06 -32.55
C SER A 101 -18.30 -17.20 -32.27
N ILE A 102 -18.28 -17.70 -31.03
CA ILE A 102 -17.43 -18.82 -30.63
C ILE A 102 -17.75 -20.08 -31.44
N ALA A 103 -19.05 -20.40 -31.60
CA ALA A 103 -19.50 -21.58 -32.33
C ALA A 103 -19.16 -21.53 -33.83
N SER A 104 -19.06 -20.33 -34.42
CA SER A 104 -18.69 -20.18 -35.84
C SER A 104 -17.22 -20.50 -36.15
N VAL A 105 -16.34 -20.42 -35.14
CA VAL A 105 -14.88 -20.61 -35.28
C VAL A 105 -14.35 -21.83 -34.53
N SER A 106 -15.21 -22.75 -34.10
CA SER A 106 -14.84 -23.93 -33.33
C SER A 106 -15.77 -25.12 -33.60
N ARG A 107 -15.41 -26.28 -33.06
CA ARG A 107 -16.34 -27.40 -32.85
C ARG A 107 -16.96 -27.23 -31.47
N PHE A 108 -18.21 -26.80 -31.45
CA PHE A 108 -18.90 -26.33 -30.26
C PHE A 108 -19.97 -27.32 -29.82
N THR A 109 -20.09 -27.54 -28.51
CA THR A 109 -21.16 -28.34 -27.92
C THR A 109 -21.72 -27.61 -26.71
N LEU A 110 -23.03 -27.42 -26.69
CA LEU A 110 -23.77 -26.85 -25.57
C LEU A 110 -24.67 -27.91 -24.98
N ILE A 111 -24.44 -28.25 -23.72
CA ILE A 111 -25.24 -29.22 -22.97
C ILE A 111 -25.86 -28.45 -21.81
N SER A 112 -27.16 -28.51 -21.63
CA SER A 112 -27.80 -27.84 -20.50
C SER A 112 -28.97 -28.62 -19.96
N ARG A 113 -29.24 -28.39 -18.68
CA ARG A 113 -30.39 -28.95 -17.97
C ARG A 113 -30.84 -27.97 -16.90
N ARG A 114 -32.13 -27.62 -16.91
CA ARG A 114 -32.75 -26.90 -15.80
C ARG A 114 -33.05 -27.82 -14.61
N HIS A 115 -33.18 -27.23 -13.43
CA HIS A 115 -33.49 -27.97 -12.20
C HIS A 115 -34.82 -28.74 -12.24
N ASP A 116 -35.79 -28.21 -12.97
CA ASP A 116 -37.14 -28.77 -13.17
C ASP A 116 -37.23 -29.81 -14.29
N ALA A 117 -36.16 -30.00 -15.08
CA ALA A 117 -36.12 -30.96 -16.17
C ALA A 117 -35.61 -32.34 -15.71
N GLU A 118 -36.23 -33.41 -16.23
CA GLU A 118 -35.88 -34.80 -15.94
C GLU A 118 -34.51 -35.18 -16.51
N HIS A 119 -34.23 -34.77 -17.75
CA HIS A 119 -32.95 -34.95 -18.44
C HIS A 119 -32.45 -33.63 -19.04
N GLY A 120 -31.17 -33.59 -19.40
CA GLY A 120 -30.61 -32.48 -20.16
C GLY A 120 -30.81 -32.65 -21.67
N SER A 121 -30.40 -31.64 -22.40
CA SER A 121 -30.34 -31.66 -23.86
C SER A 121 -28.99 -31.13 -24.33
N ALA A 122 -28.50 -31.67 -25.45
CA ALA A 122 -27.26 -31.28 -26.09
C ALA A 122 -27.52 -30.75 -27.50
N LEU A 123 -26.80 -29.69 -27.85
CA LEU A 123 -26.75 -29.11 -29.18
C LEU A 123 -25.29 -29.09 -29.65
N GLN A 124 -25.02 -29.78 -30.76
CA GLN A 124 -23.71 -29.80 -31.40
C GLN A 124 -23.70 -28.83 -32.59
N ILE A 125 -22.62 -28.05 -32.71
CA ILE A 125 -22.43 -27.07 -33.77
C ILE A 125 -21.01 -27.20 -34.31
N GLU A 126 -20.88 -27.30 -35.63
CA GLU A 126 -19.58 -27.34 -36.29
C GLU A 126 -19.45 -26.18 -37.27
N GLY A 127 -18.53 -25.25 -37.00
CA GLY A 127 -18.26 -24.10 -37.87
C GLY A 127 -19.49 -23.22 -38.11
N GLY A 128 -20.38 -23.11 -37.11
CA GLY A 128 -21.62 -22.33 -37.18
C GLY A 128 -22.83 -23.05 -37.79
N ARG A 129 -22.69 -24.31 -38.23
CA ARG A 129 -23.82 -25.12 -38.71
C ARG A 129 -24.50 -25.81 -37.52
N LEU A 130 -25.76 -25.46 -37.26
CA LEU A 130 -26.59 -26.05 -36.21
C LEU A 130 -26.87 -27.53 -36.50
N GLY A 131 -26.62 -28.39 -35.51
CA GLY A 131 -27.12 -29.76 -35.48
C GLY A 131 -28.50 -29.86 -34.85
N GLU A 132 -28.97 -31.09 -34.64
CA GLU A 132 -30.23 -31.36 -33.94
C GLU A 132 -30.03 -31.35 -32.41
N VAL A 133 -31.07 -30.89 -31.70
CA VAL A 133 -31.11 -30.98 -30.23
C VAL A 133 -31.43 -32.42 -29.85
N THR A 134 -30.57 -33.03 -29.03
CA THR A 134 -30.70 -34.43 -28.62
C THR A 134 -30.75 -34.57 -27.09
N PRO A 135 -31.52 -35.52 -26.53
CA PRO A 135 -31.50 -35.79 -25.10
C PRO A 135 -30.08 -36.19 -24.62
N HIS A 136 -29.65 -35.67 -23.48
CA HIS A 136 -28.34 -35.93 -22.92
C HIS A 136 -28.36 -35.99 -21.39
N ALA A 137 -27.61 -36.94 -20.81
CA ALA A 137 -27.44 -37.01 -19.35
C ALA A 137 -26.60 -35.81 -18.86
N HIS A 138 -27.18 -34.98 -18.00
CA HIS A 138 -26.50 -33.81 -17.44
C HIS A 138 -27.04 -33.54 -16.03
N ALA A 139 -26.20 -33.01 -15.15
CA ALA A 139 -26.66 -32.45 -13.87
C ALA A 139 -27.33 -31.09 -14.11
N PRO A 140 -28.10 -30.53 -13.17
CA PRO A 140 -28.58 -29.16 -13.32
C PRO A 140 -27.42 -28.17 -13.55
N GLY A 141 -27.62 -27.23 -14.47
CA GLY A 141 -26.60 -26.29 -14.97
C GLY A 141 -26.25 -26.50 -16.43
N THR A 142 -25.17 -25.85 -16.88
CA THR A 142 -24.73 -25.85 -18.28
C THR A 142 -23.29 -26.33 -18.42
N THR A 143 -23.00 -27.06 -19.49
CA THR A 143 -21.64 -27.35 -19.96
C THR A 143 -21.48 -26.83 -21.39
N VAL A 144 -20.46 -26.01 -21.59
CA VAL A 144 -20.03 -25.56 -22.92
C VAL A 144 -18.67 -26.18 -23.23
N GLU A 145 -18.58 -26.94 -24.33
CA GLU A 145 -17.32 -27.43 -24.89
C GLU A 145 -16.97 -26.68 -26.17
N VAL A 146 -15.75 -26.16 -26.24
CA VAL A 146 -15.16 -25.51 -27.41
C VAL A 146 -13.92 -26.31 -27.79
N ARG A 147 -13.98 -27.01 -28.91
CA ARG A 147 -12.88 -27.83 -29.45
C ARG A 147 -12.29 -27.22 -30.70
N GLU A 148 -10.97 -27.39 -30.85
CA GLU A 148 -10.21 -26.94 -32.04
C GLU A 148 -10.50 -25.47 -32.40
N LEU A 149 -10.19 -24.54 -31.48
CA LEU A 149 -10.43 -23.12 -31.70
C LEU A 149 -9.68 -22.63 -32.96
N PHE A 150 -10.40 -21.90 -33.82
CA PHE A 150 -9.93 -21.39 -35.11
C PHE A 150 -9.56 -22.46 -36.16
N PHE A 151 -10.10 -23.69 -36.07
CA PHE A 151 -9.83 -24.74 -37.06
C PHE A 151 -10.16 -24.33 -38.50
N ASN A 152 -11.20 -23.52 -38.70
CA ASN A 152 -11.66 -23.00 -39.99
C ASN A 152 -11.15 -21.58 -40.31
N VAL A 153 -10.30 -20.98 -39.46
CA VAL A 153 -9.69 -19.65 -39.66
C VAL A 153 -8.16 -19.72 -39.47
N PRO A 154 -7.41 -20.32 -40.43
CA PRO A 154 -5.99 -20.66 -40.24
C PRO A 154 -5.09 -19.45 -40.01
N ALA A 155 -5.44 -18.27 -40.54
CA ALA A 155 -4.70 -17.04 -40.28
C ALA A 155 -4.71 -16.69 -38.78
N ARG A 156 -5.86 -16.73 -38.11
CA ARG A 156 -5.96 -16.47 -36.66
C ARG A 156 -5.27 -17.52 -35.83
N ARG A 157 -5.38 -18.79 -36.22
CA ARG A 157 -4.66 -19.88 -35.55
C ARG A 157 -3.15 -19.65 -35.52
N LYS A 158 -2.56 -19.03 -36.55
CA LYS A 158 -1.14 -18.65 -36.59
C LYS A 158 -0.78 -17.44 -35.70
N PHE A 159 -1.75 -16.60 -35.32
CA PHE A 159 -1.54 -15.46 -34.41
C PHE A 159 -1.57 -15.86 -32.93
N LEU A 160 -2.06 -17.07 -32.62
CA LEU A 160 -1.99 -17.62 -31.26
C LEU A 160 -0.54 -17.70 -30.78
N ARG A 161 -0.32 -17.34 -29.53
CA ARG A 161 1.00 -17.45 -28.89
C ARG A 161 1.22 -18.89 -28.45
N ALA A 162 2.41 -19.14 -27.89
CA ALA A 162 2.72 -20.43 -27.29
C ALA A 162 1.71 -20.79 -26.19
N GLU A 163 1.42 -22.08 -26.03
CA GLU A 163 0.49 -22.64 -25.04
C GLU A 163 0.63 -21.98 -23.65
N ARG A 164 1.87 -21.89 -23.14
CA ARG A 164 2.16 -21.31 -21.83
C ARG A 164 1.71 -19.84 -21.71
N THR A 165 1.83 -19.07 -22.79
CA THR A 165 1.43 -17.67 -22.81
C THR A 165 -0.09 -17.53 -22.80
N GLU A 166 -0.80 -18.34 -23.60
CA GLU A 166 -2.27 -18.34 -23.61
C GLU A 166 -2.83 -18.77 -22.25
N LEU A 167 -2.28 -19.84 -21.66
CA LEU A 167 -2.63 -20.29 -20.32
C LEU A 167 -2.40 -19.18 -19.29
N GLY A 168 -1.27 -18.48 -19.34
CA GLY A 168 -0.98 -17.38 -18.42
C GLY A 168 -2.00 -16.23 -18.49
N HIS A 169 -2.53 -15.92 -19.68
CA HIS A 169 -3.61 -14.93 -19.81
C HIS A 169 -4.92 -15.40 -19.19
N ILE A 170 -5.26 -16.69 -19.35
CA ILE A 170 -6.44 -17.29 -18.72
C ILE A 170 -6.29 -17.26 -17.20
N GLU A 171 -5.15 -17.70 -16.68
CA GLU A 171 -4.87 -17.74 -15.24
C GLU A 171 -4.90 -16.35 -14.61
N GLU A 172 -4.37 -15.33 -15.28
CA GLU A 172 -4.40 -13.95 -14.78
C GLU A 172 -5.82 -13.39 -14.72
N TRP A 173 -6.61 -13.64 -15.76
CA TRP A 173 -8.02 -13.24 -15.76
C TRP A 173 -8.82 -13.96 -14.68
N LEU A 174 -8.65 -15.27 -14.53
CA LEU A 174 -9.29 -16.07 -13.47
C LEU A 174 -8.88 -15.63 -12.07
N ARG A 175 -7.62 -15.23 -11.88
CA ARG A 175 -7.14 -14.68 -10.61
C ARG A 175 -7.87 -13.38 -10.25
N SER A 176 -8.00 -12.46 -11.21
CA SER A 176 -8.76 -11.23 -11.01
C SER A 176 -10.24 -11.50 -10.73
N LEU A 177 -10.85 -12.48 -11.41
CA LEU A 177 -12.23 -12.88 -11.15
C LEU A 177 -12.40 -13.50 -9.76
N ALA A 178 -11.50 -14.38 -9.34
CA ALA A 178 -11.57 -15.05 -8.03
C ALA A 178 -11.49 -14.04 -6.86
N LEU A 179 -10.73 -12.95 -7.04
CA LEU A 179 -10.67 -11.83 -6.09
C LEU A 179 -11.97 -11.02 -6.08
N ALA A 180 -12.59 -10.79 -7.24
CA ALA A 180 -13.84 -10.03 -7.35
C ALA A 180 -15.08 -10.79 -6.88
N ARG A 181 -15.10 -12.12 -7.07
CA ARG A 181 -16.23 -13.01 -6.77
C ARG A 181 -15.81 -14.16 -5.85
N PRO A 182 -15.52 -13.87 -4.58
CA PRO A 182 -15.10 -14.89 -3.63
C PRO A 182 -16.23 -15.85 -3.26
N ASP A 183 -17.49 -15.46 -3.50
CA ASP A 183 -18.69 -16.27 -3.33
C ASP A 183 -18.74 -17.52 -4.23
N VAL A 184 -17.97 -17.55 -5.32
CA VAL A 184 -18.02 -18.63 -6.33
C VAL A 184 -16.83 -19.56 -6.19
N GLU A 185 -17.08 -20.88 -6.25
CA GLU A 185 -16.03 -21.89 -6.35
C GLU A 185 -15.55 -22.00 -7.80
N LEU A 186 -14.25 -21.76 -8.05
CA LEU A 186 -13.64 -21.94 -9.37
C LEU A 186 -12.66 -23.10 -9.33
N ARG A 187 -12.85 -24.11 -10.19
CA ARG A 187 -11.94 -25.26 -10.32
C ARG A 187 -11.31 -25.24 -11.70
N VAL A 188 -9.98 -25.23 -11.76
CA VAL A 188 -9.23 -25.14 -13.02
C VAL A 188 -8.37 -26.38 -13.18
N ALA A 189 -8.55 -27.10 -14.28
CA ALA A 189 -7.71 -28.21 -14.69
C ALA A 189 -7.03 -27.89 -16.03
N HIS A 190 -5.78 -28.33 -16.18
CA HIS A 190 -5.02 -28.19 -17.41
C HIS A 190 -4.42 -29.54 -17.80
N ASN A 191 -4.67 -29.98 -19.05
CA ASN A 191 -4.21 -31.27 -19.59
C ASN A 191 -4.58 -32.45 -18.66
N GLY A 192 -5.82 -32.44 -18.16
CA GLY A 192 -6.36 -33.48 -17.27
C GLY A 192 -5.86 -33.44 -15.82
N LYS A 193 -5.01 -32.48 -15.45
CA LYS A 193 -4.50 -32.33 -14.08
C LYS A 193 -5.09 -31.10 -13.41
N PRO A 194 -5.54 -31.18 -12.15
CA PRO A 194 -5.94 -30.01 -11.38
C PRO A 194 -4.78 -29.01 -11.27
N SER A 195 -5.01 -27.76 -11.65
CA SER A 195 -4.03 -26.66 -11.58
C SER A 195 -4.31 -25.71 -10.42
N ARG A 196 -5.56 -25.24 -10.31
CA ARG A 196 -6.00 -24.29 -9.29
C ARG A 196 -7.40 -24.63 -8.80
N ARG A 197 -7.65 -24.34 -7.53
CA ARG A 197 -8.98 -24.42 -6.93
C ARG A 197 -9.14 -23.23 -6.00
N TYR A 198 -10.15 -22.43 -6.28
CA TYR A 198 -10.53 -21.27 -5.50
C TYR A 198 -11.80 -21.63 -4.72
N LYS A 199 -11.68 -21.84 -3.41
CA LYS A 199 -12.81 -22.28 -2.56
C LYS A 199 -13.77 -21.13 -2.25
N PRO A 200 -15.09 -21.32 -2.21
CA PRO A 200 -16.00 -20.21 -1.91
C PRO A 200 -15.69 -19.64 -0.51
N GLY A 201 -15.83 -18.33 -0.35
CA GLY A 201 -15.57 -17.63 0.89
C GLY A 201 -16.08 -16.18 0.84
N ASP A 202 -15.87 -15.46 1.94
CA ASP A 202 -16.27 -14.06 2.03
C ASP A 202 -15.27 -13.14 1.33
N LEU A 203 -15.73 -11.93 0.97
CA LEU A 203 -14.88 -10.91 0.36
C LEU A 203 -13.63 -10.66 1.19
N TYR A 204 -13.77 -10.66 2.51
CA TYR A 204 -12.70 -10.42 3.48
C TYR A 204 -11.87 -11.65 3.87
N SER A 205 -11.99 -12.76 3.14
CA SER A 205 -11.32 -14.00 3.49
C SER A 205 -9.84 -13.99 3.08
N ASP A 206 -8.94 -14.01 4.06
CA ASP A 206 -7.49 -14.16 3.84
C ASP A 206 -7.14 -15.46 3.09
N ALA A 207 -8.00 -16.49 3.17
CA ALA A 207 -7.82 -17.73 2.42
C ALA A 207 -7.88 -17.49 0.90
N ARG A 208 -8.79 -16.62 0.42
CA ARG A 208 -8.89 -16.28 -1.00
C ARG A 208 -7.65 -15.52 -1.46
N LEU A 209 -7.12 -14.61 -0.65
CA LEU A 209 -5.86 -13.93 -0.93
C LEU A 209 -4.68 -14.89 -0.99
N GLY A 210 -4.59 -15.84 -0.06
CA GLY A 210 -3.56 -16.88 -0.08
C GLY A 210 -3.63 -17.77 -1.34
N GLU A 211 -4.82 -18.22 -1.71
CA GLU A 211 -5.06 -19.04 -2.91
C GLU A 211 -4.72 -18.30 -4.23
N THR A 212 -4.91 -16.98 -4.27
CA THR A 212 -4.71 -16.15 -5.47
C THR A 212 -3.32 -15.53 -5.55
N LEU A 213 -2.80 -14.91 -4.48
CA LEU A 213 -1.53 -14.16 -4.51
C LEU A 213 -0.39 -14.85 -3.76
N GLY A 214 -0.68 -15.96 -3.08
CA GLY A 214 0.27 -16.73 -2.28
C GLY A 214 0.22 -16.35 -0.80
N GLU A 215 0.67 -17.26 0.06
CA GLU A 215 0.66 -17.07 1.51
C GLU A 215 1.57 -15.91 1.96
N ASP A 216 2.65 -15.64 1.22
CA ASP A 216 3.57 -14.53 1.52
C ASP A 216 2.87 -13.18 1.43
N PHE A 217 2.04 -12.97 0.39
CA PHE A 217 1.24 -11.77 0.26
C PHE A 217 0.23 -11.68 1.40
N ALA A 218 -0.51 -12.76 1.66
CA ALA A 218 -1.56 -12.78 2.69
C ALA A 218 -1.01 -12.45 4.09
N ARG A 219 0.18 -12.94 4.45
CA ARG A 219 0.84 -12.61 5.73
C ARG A 219 1.31 -11.17 5.82
N GLN A 220 1.60 -10.53 4.69
CA GLN A 220 2.12 -9.16 4.62
C GLN A 220 1.03 -8.17 4.21
N ALA A 221 -0.22 -8.59 4.09
CA ALA A 221 -1.34 -7.77 3.71
C ALA A 221 -1.91 -7.00 4.91
N LEU A 222 -2.06 -5.69 4.76
CA LEU A 222 -2.78 -4.82 5.70
C LEU A 222 -4.19 -4.60 5.18
N ARG A 223 -5.19 -4.89 6.01
CA ARG A 223 -6.59 -4.63 5.68
C ARG A 223 -6.88 -3.13 5.78
N VAL A 224 -7.59 -2.62 4.80
CA VAL A 224 -8.09 -1.25 4.73
C VAL A 224 -9.61 -1.30 4.64
N ASP A 225 -10.30 -0.48 5.42
CA ASP A 225 -11.73 -0.19 5.25
C ASP A 225 -11.99 1.23 5.75
N HIS A 226 -12.28 2.15 4.84
CA HIS A 226 -12.53 3.54 5.15
C HIS A 226 -13.65 4.09 4.26
N SER A 227 -14.55 4.85 4.87
CA SER A 227 -15.69 5.48 4.19
C SER A 227 -15.71 6.98 4.47
N GLY A 228 -15.89 7.79 3.43
CA GLY A 228 -15.93 9.26 3.53
C GLY A 228 -16.25 9.92 2.20
N ALA A 229 -16.83 11.12 2.22
CA ALA A 229 -17.17 11.90 1.02
C ALA A 229 -18.00 11.13 -0.05
N GLY A 230 -18.87 10.20 0.40
CA GLY A 230 -19.66 9.33 -0.48
C GLY A 230 -18.83 8.29 -1.25
N LEU A 231 -17.63 7.98 -0.76
CA LEU A 231 -16.73 6.94 -1.25
C LEU A 231 -16.46 5.93 -0.13
N ARG A 232 -16.21 4.67 -0.50
CA ARG A 232 -15.65 3.67 0.40
C ARG A 232 -14.50 2.94 -0.28
N LEU A 233 -13.34 2.93 0.37
CA LEU A 233 -12.18 2.15 -0.05
C LEU A 233 -11.98 1.02 0.95
N HIS A 234 -12.03 -0.21 0.46
CA HIS A 234 -11.76 -1.39 1.28
C HIS A 234 -10.88 -2.40 0.52
N GLY A 235 -10.26 -3.33 1.24
CA GLY A 235 -9.42 -4.37 0.67
C GLY A 235 -8.10 -4.54 1.40
N TRP A 236 -7.03 -4.82 0.66
CA TRP A 236 -5.70 -5.09 1.20
C TRP A 236 -4.62 -4.33 0.46
N VAL A 237 -3.64 -3.84 1.22
CA VAL A 237 -2.40 -3.29 0.70
C VAL A 237 -1.23 -4.00 1.36
N ALA A 238 -0.22 -4.38 0.58
CA ALA A 238 0.91 -5.11 1.14
C ALA A 238 1.82 -4.16 1.92
N GLN A 239 2.39 -4.61 3.03
CA GLN A 239 3.43 -3.84 3.73
C GLN A 239 4.59 -3.52 2.77
N PRO A 240 5.26 -2.36 2.89
CA PRO A 240 6.23 -1.95 1.87
C PRO A 240 7.44 -2.88 1.70
N HIS A 241 7.76 -3.73 2.68
CA HIS A 241 8.76 -4.79 2.54
C HIS A 241 8.34 -5.88 1.53
N TYR A 242 7.03 -6.11 1.36
CA TYR A 242 6.48 -6.87 0.23
C TYR A 242 6.42 -5.97 -1.00
N SER A 243 7.44 -6.04 -1.85
CA SER A 243 7.48 -5.21 -3.06
C SER A 243 7.77 -6.03 -4.32
N ARG A 244 7.14 -5.63 -5.43
CA ARG A 244 7.25 -6.30 -6.72
C ARG A 244 8.23 -5.56 -7.63
N ALA A 245 8.82 -6.29 -8.58
CA ALA A 245 9.62 -5.68 -9.65
C ALA A 245 8.74 -5.09 -10.77
N SER A 246 7.49 -5.54 -10.88
CA SER A 246 6.52 -5.13 -11.88
C SER A 246 5.16 -4.84 -11.22
N THR A 247 4.21 -4.30 -12.00
CA THR A 247 2.85 -4.01 -11.53
C THR A 247 1.94 -5.24 -11.63
N ASP A 248 2.48 -6.44 -11.42
CA ASP A 248 1.80 -7.71 -11.64
C ASP A 248 0.79 -8.09 -10.56
N GLN A 249 0.84 -7.44 -9.39
CA GLN A 249 -0.08 -7.67 -8.27
C GLN A 249 -0.80 -6.37 -7.85
N GLN A 250 -1.39 -5.70 -8.82
CA GLN A 250 -2.12 -4.45 -8.62
C GLN A 250 -3.56 -4.61 -9.13
N TYR A 251 -4.46 -4.94 -8.21
CA TYR A 251 -5.86 -5.18 -8.50
C TYR A 251 -6.69 -4.04 -7.93
N LEU A 252 -7.45 -3.38 -8.81
CA LEU A 252 -8.38 -2.33 -8.46
C LEU A 252 -9.75 -2.69 -9.01
N TYR A 253 -10.74 -2.65 -8.14
CA TYR A 253 -12.14 -2.87 -8.48
C TYR A 253 -12.93 -1.60 -8.18
N VAL A 254 -13.77 -1.18 -9.13
CA VAL A 254 -14.66 -0.04 -8.98
C VAL A 254 -16.09 -0.55 -9.12
N ASN A 255 -16.88 -0.47 -8.04
CA ASN A 255 -18.23 -1.04 -7.99
C ASN A 255 -18.28 -2.51 -8.48
N GLY A 256 -17.31 -3.32 -8.04
CA GLY A 256 -17.20 -4.74 -8.41
C GLY A 256 -16.54 -5.04 -9.77
N ARG A 257 -16.21 -4.03 -10.58
CA ARG A 257 -15.54 -4.23 -11.88
C ARG A 257 -14.04 -4.06 -11.79
N SER A 258 -13.26 -4.99 -12.35
CA SER A 258 -11.80 -4.84 -12.52
C SER A 258 -11.48 -3.66 -13.45
N VAL A 259 -10.69 -2.71 -12.95
CA VAL A 259 -10.34 -1.47 -13.66
C VAL A 259 -8.85 -1.18 -13.48
N ARG A 260 -8.23 -0.54 -14.47
CA ARG A 260 -6.92 0.06 -14.38
C ARG A 260 -7.06 1.57 -14.49
N ASP A 261 -6.76 2.27 -13.41
CA ASP A 261 -6.77 3.73 -13.38
C ASP A 261 -5.41 4.28 -12.98
N ARG A 262 -4.93 5.27 -13.74
CA ARG A 262 -3.61 5.89 -13.52
C ARG A 262 -3.62 6.83 -12.31
N SER A 263 -4.74 7.46 -12.00
CA SER A 263 -4.87 8.37 -10.86
C SER A 263 -4.77 7.60 -9.55
N VAL A 264 -5.54 6.53 -9.41
CA VAL A 264 -5.50 5.64 -8.24
C VAL A 264 -4.14 4.96 -8.12
N ALA A 265 -3.58 4.41 -9.20
CA ALA A 265 -2.24 3.82 -9.16
C ALA A 265 -1.18 4.84 -8.72
N HIS A 266 -1.32 6.11 -9.13
CA HIS A 266 -0.45 7.17 -8.69
C HIS A 266 -0.63 7.51 -7.20
N ALA A 267 -1.87 7.61 -6.71
CA ALA A 267 -2.20 7.85 -5.31
C ALA A 267 -1.59 6.77 -4.40
N VAL A 268 -1.75 5.50 -4.76
CA VAL A 268 -1.13 4.37 -4.06
C VAL A 268 0.39 4.54 -4.07
N LYS A 269 1.00 4.78 -5.23
CA LYS A 269 2.47 4.95 -5.30
C LYS A 269 2.97 6.11 -4.43
N MET A 270 2.23 7.21 -4.34
CA MET A 270 2.57 8.33 -3.46
C MET A 270 2.44 7.96 -1.98
N ALA A 271 1.42 7.19 -1.59
CA ALA A 271 1.24 6.75 -0.21
C ALA A 271 2.44 5.91 0.29
N TYR A 272 3.08 5.18 -0.62
CA TYR A 272 4.28 4.39 -0.36
C TYR A 272 5.61 5.13 -0.62
N GLY A 273 5.58 6.41 -1.01
CA GLY A 273 6.75 7.14 -1.50
C GLY A 273 7.95 7.12 -0.55
N ASP A 274 7.70 7.22 0.75
CA ASP A 274 8.75 7.32 1.79
C ASP A 274 9.28 5.95 2.28
N VAL A 275 8.74 4.85 1.74
CA VAL A 275 8.95 3.48 2.26
C VAL A 275 9.28 2.44 1.18
N LEU A 276 9.06 2.73 -0.10
CA LEU A 276 9.43 1.85 -1.21
C LEU A 276 10.79 2.20 -1.82
N PHE A 277 11.63 1.19 -2.02
CA PHE A 277 12.87 1.31 -2.80
C PHE A 277 12.59 1.74 -4.25
N HIS A 278 13.49 2.53 -4.84
CA HIS A 278 13.35 3.01 -6.21
C HIS A 278 13.19 1.86 -7.23
N GLY A 279 12.23 2.00 -8.14
CA GLY A 279 11.93 1.00 -9.16
C GLY A 279 11.06 -0.18 -8.70
N ARG A 280 10.77 -0.30 -7.39
CA ARG A 280 9.81 -1.28 -6.88
C ARG A 280 8.37 -0.80 -7.02
N GLN A 281 7.44 -1.75 -7.03
CA GLN A 281 6.00 -1.52 -7.14
C GLN A 281 5.28 -2.04 -5.90
N PRO A 282 4.30 -1.29 -5.35
CA PRO A 282 3.42 -1.80 -4.31
C PRO A 282 2.52 -2.90 -4.87
N ALA A 283 2.13 -3.83 -4.00
CA ALA A 283 1.12 -4.84 -4.31
C ALA A 283 -0.14 -4.58 -3.48
N TYR A 284 -1.32 -4.70 -4.11
CA TYR A 284 -2.58 -4.38 -3.47
C TYR A 284 -3.77 -5.01 -4.19
N VAL A 285 -4.86 -5.19 -3.43
CA VAL A 285 -6.19 -5.58 -3.89
C VAL A 285 -7.19 -4.60 -3.27
N LEU A 286 -7.65 -3.62 -4.06
CA LEU A 286 -8.48 -2.53 -3.58
C LEU A 286 -9.85 -2.52 -4.25
N PHE A 287 -10.88 -2.26 -3.46
CA PHE A 287 -12.27 -2.12 -3.86
C PHE A 287 -12.73 -0.71 -3.53
N LEU A 288 -13.02 0.07 -4.57
CA LEU A 288 -13.54 1.41 -4.48
C LEU A 288 -15.03 1.40 -4.82
N GLU A 289 -15.85 1.73 -3.83
CA GLU A 289 -17.28 1.93 -3.98
C GLU A 289 -17.60 3.42 -4.04
N LEU A 290 -18.42 3.81 -5.01
CA LEU A 290 -18.88 5.17 -5.20
C LEU A 290 -20.19 5.20 -5.96
N ASP A 291 -20.90 6.32 -5.86
CA ASP A 291 -22.09 6.59 -6.66
C ASP A 291 -21.80 6.38 -8.16
N PRO A 292 -22.54 5.48 -8.86
CA PRO A 292 -22.41 5.25 -10.29
C PRO A 292 -22.48 6.53 -11.14
N ALA A 293 -23.22 7.56 -10.71
CA ALA A 293 -23.30 8.85 -11.41
C ALA A 293 -21.97 9.65 -11.41
N ARG A 294 -21.00 9.26 -10.57
CA ARG A 294 -19.69 9.91 -10.44
C ARG A 294 -18.58 9.22 -11.25
N VAL A 295 -18.88 8.09 -11.89
CA VAL A 295 -17.92 7.32 -12.69
C VAL A 295 -18.49 6.99 -14.08
N ASP A 296 -17.75 7.38 -15.11
CA ASP A 296 -18.04 6.97 -16.48
C ASP A 296 -17.23 5.71 -16.81
N VAL A 297 -17.95 4.61 -16.99
CA VAL A 297 -17.39 3.29 -17.32
C VAL A 297 -17.31 3.02 -18.83
N ASN A 298 -17.82 3.94 -19.67
CA ASN A 298 -17.94 3.78 -21.12
C ASN A 298 -16.81 4.51 -21.88
N VAL A 299 -15.58 4.45 -21.36
CA VAL A 299 -14.44 5.22 -21.89
C VAL A 299 -13.62 4.44 -22.91
N HIS A 300 -13.53 3.12 -22.75
CA HIS A 300 -12.70 2.25 -23.60
C HIS A 300 -13.50 1.03 -24.09
N PRO A 301 -13.33 0.56 -25.34
CA PRO A 301 -14.05 -0.60 -25.88
C PRO A 301 -13.89 -1.87 -25.02
N ALA A 302 -12.69 -2.11 -24.51
CA ALA A 302 -12.38 -3.22 -23.61
C ALA A 302 -12.80 -2.99 -22.14
N LYS A 303 -13.42 -1.84 -21.80
CA LYS A 303 -14.01 -1.55 -20.48
C LYS A 303 -13.03 -1.56 -19.28
N HIS A 304 -11.72 -1.58 -19.54
CA HIS A 304 -10.66 -1.65 -18.53
C HIS A 304 -10.30 -0.29 -17.90
N GLU A 305 -10.76 0.82 -18.48
CA GLU A 305 -10.48 2.17 -18.00
C GLU A 305 -11.80 2.85 -17.62
N VAL A 306 -11.77 3.67 -16.57
CA VAL A 306 -12.91 4.49 -16.14
C VAL A 306 -12.49 5.94 -16.06
N ARG A 307 -13.44 6.85 -16.21
CA ARG A 307 -13.23 8.28 -15.97
C ARG A 307 -14.06 8.73 -14.79
N PHE A 308 -13.39 9.21 -13.77
CA PHE A 308 -14.04 9.82 -12.63
C PHE A 308 -14.37 11.27 -12.92
N ARG A 309 -15.59 11.71 -12.57
CA ARG A 309 -15.97 13.13 -12.64
C ARG A 309 -15.07 13.99 -11.75
N GLU A 310 -14.74 13.49 -10.56
CA GLU A 310 -13.92 14.17 -9.56
C GLU A 310 -12.62 13.40 -9.26
N ALA A 311 -11.76 13.25 -10.27
CA ALA A 311 -10.54 12.45 -10.16
C ALA A 311 -9.60 12.88 -9.02
N ARG A 312 -9.54 14.19 -8.69
CA ARG A 312 -8.72 14.72 -7.59
C ARG A 312 -9.23 14.27 -6.22
N LEU A 313 -10.54 14.30 -6.01
CA LEU A 313 -11.13 13.88 -4.74
C LEU A 313 -10.87 12.40 -4.47
N ILE A 314 -11.00 11.55 -5.50
CA ILE A 314 -10.71 10.11 -5.39
C ILE A 314 -9.22 9.86 -5.15
N HIS A 315 -8.35 10.59 -5.86
CA HIS A 315 -6.91 10.52 -5.64
C HIS A 315 -6.55 10.84 -4.18
N ASP A 316 -7.03 11.96 -3.66
CA ASP A 316 -6.71 12.41 -2.30
C ASP A 316 -7.32 11.50 -1.24
N PHE A 317 -8.52 10.98 -1.48
CA PHE A 317 -9.17 9.99 -0.61
C PHE A 317 -8.36 8.69 -0.53
N VAL A 318 -7.95 8.13 -1.67
CA VAL A 318 -7.12 6.91 -1.71
C VAL A 318 -5.77 7.17 -1.05
N TYR A 319 -5.10 8.27 -1.41
CA TYR A 319 -3.80 8.62 -0.85
C TYR A 319 -3.84 8.71 0.67
N ARG A 320 -4.76 9.48 1.25
CA ARG A 320 -4.88 9.65 2.71
C ARG A 320 -5.23 8.34 3.41
N THR A 321 -6.21 7.61 2.90
CA THR A 321 -6.63 6.32 3.47
C THR A 321 -5.46 5.35 3.58
N LEU A 322 -4.65 5.25 2.51
CA LEU A 322 -3.49 4.36 2.50
C LEU A 322 -2.32 4.90 3.31
N GLN A 323 -2.13 6.22 3.33
CA GLN A 323 -1.11 6.86 4.17
C GLN A 323 -1.37 6.58 5.65
N ASP A 324 -2.62 6.69 6.10
CA ASP A 324 -3.04 6.40 7.48
C ASP A 324 -2.88 4.92 7.81
N ALA A 325 -3.28 4.02 6.90
CA ALA A 325 -3.11 2.57 7.06
C ALA A 325 -1.63 2.17 7.17
N LEU A 326 -0.76 2.81 6.39
CA LEU A 326 0.69 2.56 6.43
C LEU A 326 1.35 3.22 7.67
N ALA A 327 0.91 4.39 8.11
CA ALA A 327 1.46 5.07 9.29
C ALA A 327 1.30 4.23 10.58
N GLN A 328 0.25 3.41 10.66
CA GLN A 328 0.00 2.51 11.79
C GLN A 328 0.96 1.31 11.86
N THR A 329 1.81 1.08 10.84
CA THR A 329 2.89 0.07 10.92
C THR A 329 4.10 0.57 11.72
N ARG A 330 3.93 0.66 13.05
CA ARG A 330 5.02 0.94 14.01
C ARG A 330 5.85 -0.31 14.31
N ALA A 331 7.14 -0.16 14.58
CA ALA A 331 7.97 -1.26 15.04
C ALA A 331 7.41 -1.86 16.35
N GLY A 332 7.22 -3.18 16.38
CA GLY A 332 6.64 -3.89 17.54
C GLY A 332 5.11 -3.99 17.59
N ALA A 333 4.35 -3.34 16.69
CA ALA A 333 2.90 -3.52 16.61
C ALA A 333 2.55 -4.78 15.80
N THR A 334 1.88 -5.75 16.42
CA THR A 334 1.20 -6.82 15.68
C THR A 334 0.02 -6.23 14.90
N PRO A 335 -0.29 -6.71 13.68
CA PRO A 335 -1.46 -6.24 12.94
C PRO A 335 -2.73 -6.74 13.64
N ASN A 336 -3.22 -5.96 14.61
CA ASN A 336 -4.57 -6.15 15.12
C ASN A 336 -5.56 -5.47 14.17
N SER A 337 -6.52 -6.28 13.74
CA SER A 337 -7.72 -5.89 13.02
C SER A 337 -8.27 -4.54 13.51
N ILE A 338 -8.42 -3.59 12.59
CA ILE A 338 -9.28 -2.43 12.82
C ILE A 338 -10.72 -2.96 12.79
N GLY A 339 -11.19 -3.38 13.97
CA GLY A 339 -12.59 -3.55 14.29
C GLY A 339 -13.14 -2.22 14.77
N SER A 340 -14.32 -1.88 14.28
CA SER A 340 -15.15 -0.74 14.66
C SER A 340 -15.38 -0.67 16.17
N ASP A 341 -15.09 0.47 16.80
CA ASP A 341 -15.86 0.93 17.96
C ASP A 341 -16.23 2.41 17.76
N GLY A 342 -17.53 2.61 17.53
CA GLY A 342 -18.16 3.91 17.48
C GLY A 342 -18.63 4.36 18.86
N ALA A 343 -18.49 5.66 19.08
CA ALA A 343 -19.34 6.53 19.92
C ALA A 343 -19.61 6.14 21.39
N GLY A 344 -19.05 6.97 22.30
CA GLY A 344 -19.50 7.06 23.69
C GLY A 344 -19.03 8.32 24.39
N TYR A 345 -19.68 9.46 24.13
CA TYR A 345 -19.60 10.63 25.01
C TYR A 345 -20.36 10.33 26.31
N ALA A 346 -19.70 10.39 27.47
CA ALA A 346 -20.35 10.65 28.75
C ALA A 346 -19.38 11.24 29.77
N ALA A 347 -19.80 12.34 30.38
CA ALA A 347 -19.13 13.12 31.41
C ALA A 347 -19.46 12.64 32.84
N ALA A 348 -18.82 13.29 33.82
CA ALA A 348 -18.91 13.17 35.29
C ALA A 348 -17.99 12.09 35.89
N GLY A 349 -16.99 12.39 36.74
CA GLY A 349 -17.04 13.21 37.96
C GLY A 349 -17.50 12.31 39.12
N GLY A 350 -16.85 12.15 40.26
CA GLY A 350 -15.60 12.58 40.87
C GLY A 350 -15.58 11.98 42.29
N MET A 351 -14.43 11.90 42.97
CA MET A 351 -14.35 12.07 44.44
C MET A 351 -12.89 12.02 44.90
N GLY A 352 -12.45 13.08 45.56
CA GLY A 352 -11.13 13.19 46.17
C GLY A 352 -11.14 14.34 47.18
N ASN A 353 -11.74 14.06 48.33
CA ASN A 353 -12.06 14.95 49.43
C ASN A 353 -10.78 15.41 50.17
N LEU A 354 -10.52 16.72 50.29
CA LEU A 354 -9.63 17.27 51.32
C LEU A 354 -10.19 18.60 51.85
N VAL A 355 -10.54 18.55 53.14
CA VAL A 355 -11.03 19.65 53.99
C VAL A 355 -9.84 20.26 54.74
N GLY A 356 -9.88 21.58 54.90
CA GLY A 356 -9.14 22.36 55.89
C GLY A 356 -8.17 23.34 55.23
N GLY A 357 -8.24 24.66 55.40
CA GLY A 357 -9.03 25.52 56.27
C GLY A 357 -8.22 26.81 56.46
N GLY A 358 -8.87 27.98 56.46
CA GLY A 358 -8.29 29.19 57.07
C GLY A 358 -7.97 30.37 56.15
N SER A 359 -8.99 31.22 55.99
CA SER A 359 -8.94 32.68 56.19
C SER A 359 -8.27 33.60 55.15
N ALA A 360 -9.14 34.44 54.59
CA ALA A 360 -8.88 35.64 53.83
C ALA A 360 -8.36 36.81 54.68
N THR A 361 -7.59 37.70 54.05
CA THR A 361 -7.67 39.15 54.30
C THR A 361 -7.44 39.92 53.00
N HIS A 362 -8.47 40.65 52.58
CA HIS A 362 -8.42 41.73 51.60
C HIS A 362 -7.80 42.99 52.23
N ALA A 363 -7.05 43.77 51.44
CA ALA A 363 -7.08 45.23 51.50
C ALA A 363 -6.53 45.80 50.17
N GLY A 364 -7.39 46.51 49.44
CA GLY A 364 -6.98 47.39 48.35
C GLY A 364 -6.75 48.81 48.83
N ALA A 365 -6.14 49.63 47.99
CA ALA A 365 -6.34 51.08 47.99
C ALA A 365 -5.92 51.67 46.63
N SER A 366 -6.77 52.56 46.16
CA SER A 366 -6.77 53.37 44.95
C SER A 366 -5.92 54.64 45.08
N GLY A 367 -5.61 55.28 43.94
CA GLY A 367 -5.11 56.66 43.91
C GLY A 367 -4.91 57.18 42.48
N SER A 368 -5.80 58.05 42.04
CA SER A 368 -5.86 58.73 40.74
C SER A 368 -5.16 60.10 40.75
N GLY A 369 -4.67 60.55 39.58
CA GLY A 369 -4.89 61.93 39.12
C GLY A 369 -3.68 62.76 38.62
N GLY A 370 -3.75 63.15 37.33
CA GLY A 370 -3.28 64.42 36.70
C GLY A 370 -1.78 64.76 36.74
N GLY A 371 -1.11 65.29 35.72
CA GLY A 371 -1.47 65.91 34.45
C GLY A 371 -0.31 66.84 34.03
N SER A 372 -0.28 67.26 32.75
CA SER A 372 0.60 68.25 32.11
C SER A 372 1.93 67.75 31.53
N GLY A 373 2.12 68.04 30.23
CA GLY A 373 3.29 67.66 29.45
C GLY A 373 4.33 68.77 29.27
N SER A 374 5.48 68.41 28.71
CA SER A 374 6.26 69.22 27.79
C SER A 374 7.38 68.39 27.16
N TYR A 375 7.78 68.81 25.97
CA TYR A 375 8.68 68.21 25.01
C TYR A 375 10.15 68.46 25.41
N ALA A 376 11.00 67.42 25.44
CA ALA A 376 12.46 67.58 25.39
C ALA A 376 13.20 66.27 25.06
N ASN A 377 14.03 66.34 24.01
CA ASN A 377 15.22 65.55 23.67
C ASN A 377 15.52 64.26 24.45
N TRP A 378 15.49 63.13 23.74
CA TRP A 378 16.08 61.87 24.19
C TRP A 378 17.42 61.64 23.47
N THR A 379 18.52 61.73 24.22
CA THR A 379 19.86 61.25 23.84
C THR A 379 20.05 59.84 24.41
N PRO A 380 20.59 58.86 23.64
CA PRO A 380 20.80 57.52 24.17
C PRO A 380 22.06 57.50 25.06
N SER A 381 21.87 57.33 26.36
CA SER A 381 22.94 57.01 27.31
C SER A 381 22.90 55.51 27.59
N GLN A 382 23.95 54.79 27.17
CA GLN A 382 24.17 53.39 27.53
C GLN A 382 24.52 53.30 29.03
N THR A 383 23.73 52.55 29.78
CA THR A 383 24.06 52.15 31.15
C THR A 383 24.99 50.94 31.09
N PRO A 384 26.19 50.96 31.70
CA PRO A 384 27.04 49.77 31.77
C PRO A 384 26.43 48.73 32.73
N LEU A 385 26.28 47.50 32.26
CA LEU A 385 25.93 46.35 33.09
C LEU A 385 27.10 46.03 34.03
N GLY A 386 26.98 46.45 35.28
CA GLY A 386 27.90 46.10 36.36
C GLY A 386 27.62 44.69 36.87
N LEU A 387 28.10 43.67 36.15
CA LEU A 387 28.11 42.29 36.65
C LEU A 387 29.29 42.12 37.62
N ARG A 388 28.99 41.78 38.87
CA ARG A 388 30.01 41.44 39.87
C ARG A 388 30.45 39.99 39.68
N VAL A 389 31.74 39.75 39.96
CA VAL A 389 32.46 38.48 39.70
C VAL A 389 31.80 37.24 40.34
N ASP A 390 31.00 37.42 41.39
CA ASP A 390 30.29 36.32 42.06
C ASP A 390 29.04 35.82 41.29
N GLU A 391 28.38 36.65 40.49
CA GLU A 391 27.22 36.26 39.67
C GLU A 391 27.65 35.45 38.43
N ALA A 392 28.86 35.69 37.91
CA ALA A 392 29.44 34.93 36.80
C ALA A 392 29.77 33.47 37.20
N ARG A 393 30.21 33.24 38.45
CA ARG A 393 30.46 31.88 38.96
C ARG A 393 29.18 31.08 39.18
N ALA A 394 28.10 31.72 39.62
CA ALA A 394 26.80 31.07 39.80
C ALA A 394 26.20 30.64 38.45
N ALA A 395 26.26 31.51 37.42
CA ALA A 395 25.78 31.20 36.08
C ALA A 395 26.60 30.07 35.40
N TYR A 396 27.92 30.05 35.59
CA TYR A 396 28.79 28.99 35.06
C TYR A 396 28.58 27.64 35.77
N SER A 397 28.27 27.67 37.08
CA SER A 397 27.94 26.46 37.84
C SER A 397 26.58 25.85 37.48
N ALA A 398 25.62 26.67 37.04
CA ALA A 398 24.30 26.21 36.58
C ALA A 398 24.33 25.59 35.17
N LEU A 399 25.33 25.95 34.35
CA LEU A 399 25.52 25.39 32.99
C LEU A 399 26.25 24.04 32.96
N TYR A 400 27.00 23.70 34.03
CA TYR A 400 27.81 22.47 34.12
C TYR A 400 27.48 21.56 35.31
N ALA A 401 26.41 21.83 36.06
CA ALA A 401 25.94 20.92 37.09
C ALA A 401 25.30 19.68 36.44
N PRO A 402 25.75 18.44 36.74
CA PRO A 402 25.07 17.24 36.29
C PRO A 402 23.69 17.22 36.95
N SER A 403 22.63 17.13 36.15
CA SER A 403 21.24 17.02 36.58
C SER A 403 21.05 15.77 37.44
N SER A 404 21.27 15.94 38.74
CA SER A 404 21.01 14.96 39.79
C SER A 404 19.88 15.52 40.65
N GLY A 405 18.65 15.20 40.25
CA GLY A 405 17.45 15.84 40.79
C GLY A 405 16.13 15.21 40.35
N HIS A 406 16.02 13.88 40.37
CA HIS A 406 14.74 13.24 40.66
C HIS A 406 14.84 12.58 42.03
N ALA A 407 13.99 13.06 42.92
CA ALA A 407 13.85 12.60 44.28
C ALA A 407 13.45 11.12 44.31
N GLN A 408 14.07 10.40 45.24
CA GLN A 408 13.80 9.03 45.62
C GLN A 408 12.31 8.82 45.91
N GLN A 409 11.63 8.07 45.06
CA GLN A 409 10.65 7.09 45.51
C GLN A 409 11.34 5.73 45.49
N SER A 410 11.33 5.08 46.64
CA SER A 410 11.96 3.79 46.89
C SER A 410 11.33 2.69 46.04
N ALA A 411 11.87 2.47 44.84
CA ALA A 411 11.74 1.21 44.14
C ALA A 411 12.93 0.33 44.55
N SER A 412 12.64 -0.78 45.24
CA SER A 412 13.59 -1.80 45.62
C SER A 412 14.42 -2.25 44.41
N VAL A 413 15.73 -2.06 44.50
CA VAL A 413 16.71 -2.66 43.58
C VAL A 413 16.62 -4.19 43.75
N PRO A 414 16.29 -4.99 42.73
CA PRO A 414 16.52 -6.41 42.82
C PRO A 414 18.04 -6.63 42.83
N GLN A 415 18.54 -7.19 43.91
CA GLN A 415 19.90 -7.72 43.95
C GLN A 415 20.06 -8.76 42.85
N PHE A 416 21.10 -8.62 42.03
CA PHE A 416 21.55 -9.67 41.12
C PHE A 416 21.98 -10.87 41.96
N SER A 417 21.08 -11.85 42.04
CA SER A 417 21.40 -13.22 42.43
C SER A 417 21.74 -13.95 41.15
N GLY A 418 22.91 -14.60 41.10
CA GLY A 418 23.21 -15.58 40.07
C GLY A 418 22.14 -16.68 40.06
N ASP A 419 21.83 -17.17 38.87
CA ASP A 419 20.87 -18.22 38.52
C ASP A 419 19.39 -17.80 38.33
N GLY A 420 18.93 -17.91 37.06
CA GLY A 420 17.53 -18.15 36.69
C GLY A 420 16.74 -16.93 36.15
N LEU A 421 16.41 -16.98 34.86
CA LEU A 421 15.43 -16.12 34.17
C LEU A 421 14.07 -16.08 34.92
N PRO A 422 13.36 -14.93 35.00
CA PRO A 422 11.96 -14.91 35.42
C PRO A 422 11.01 -15.19 34.24
N ALA A 423 9.94 -15.93 34.55
CA ALA A 423 8.91 -16.40 33.61
C ALA A 423 7.86 -15.33 33.26
N THR A 424 7.24 -15.53 32.08
CA THR A 424 6.11 -14.83 31.44
C THR A 424 4.80 -14.96 32.26
N ALA A 425 3.69 -14.23 32.06
CA ALA A 425 3.12 -13.54 30.90
C ALA A 425 2.04 -12.52 31.35
N GLU A 426 1.66 -11.63 30.41
CA GLU A 426 0.44 -10.80 30.37
C GLU A 426 0.40 -9.61 31.37
N ASP A 427 0.80 -8.44 30.86
CA ASP A 427 0.98 -7.14 31.53
C ASP A 427 2.32 -6.92 32.27
N SER A 428 3.42 -7.38 31.67
CA SER A 428 4.77 -7.36 32.27
C SER A 428 5.46 -5.98 32.28
N GLY A 429 4.83 -4.92 31.75
CA GLY A 429 5.50 -3.62 31.57
C GLY A 429 6.72 -3.67 30.63
N VAL A 430 6.97 -4.81 29.98
CA VAL A 430 8.05 -5.00 29.01
C VAL A 430 7.61 -4.38 27.68
N PRO A 431 8.38 -3.43 27.12
CA PRO A 431 7.95 -2.78 25.90
C PRO A 431 7.99 -3.70 24.64
N PRO A 432 7.33 -3.32 23.53
CA PRO A 432 7.24 -4.12 22.30
C PRO A 432 8.57 -4.63 21.72
N LEU A 433 9.59 -3.78 21.61
CA LEU A 433 10.94 -4.20 21.18
C LEU A 433 11.80 -4.74 22.33
N GLY A 434 11.26 -4.76 23.54
CA GLY A 434 11.90 -5.33 24.71
C GLY A 434 13.08 -4.52 25.25
N TYR A 435 13.94 -5.21 25.99
CA TYR A 435 15.16 -4.66 26.55
C TYR A 435 16.40 -5.20 25.83
N ALA A 436 17.34 -4.31 25.53
CA ALA A 436 18.58 -4.65 24.86
C ALA A 436 19.43 -5.59 25.73
N VAL A 437 19.83 -6.71 25.14
CA VAL A 437 20.67 -7.75 25.74
C VAL A 437 22.14 -7.55 25.36
N ALA A 438 22.40 -7.35 24.06
CA ALA A 438 23.76 -7.23 23.55
C ALA A 438 23.82 -6.52 22.20
N GLN A 439 25.01 -6.01 21.85
CA GLN A 439 25.31 -5.54 20.51
C GLN A 439 26.18 -6.56 19.78
N LEU A 440 25.73 -7.01 18.60
CA LEU A 440 26.43 -7.99 17.78
C LEU A 440 27.17 -7.29 16.63
N HIS A 441 28.49 -7.52 16.58
CA HIS A 441 29.42 -6.99 15.56
C HIS A 441 29.38 -5.46 15.39
N GLY A 442 28.85 -4.70 16.36
CA GLY A 442 28.71 -3.24 16.24
C GLY A 442 27.67 -2.80 15.21
N ILE A 443 26.81 -3.72 14.76
CA ILE A 443 25.81 -3.52 13.70
C ILE A 443 24.40 -3.81 14.23
N TYR A 444 24.22 -4.95 14.91
CA TYR A 444 22.91 -5.38 15.36
C TYR A 444 22.74 -5.20 16.86
N ILE A 445 21.54 -4.82 17.28
CA ILE A 445 21.11 -4.87 18.69
C ILE A 445 20.24 -6.12 18.85
N LEU A 446 20.60 -6.96 19.82
CA LEU A 446 19.77 -8.07 20.28
C LEU A 446 18.97 -7.57 21.47
N ALA A 447 17.65 -7.75 21.44
CA ALA A 447 16.75 -7.38 22.51
C ALA A 447 15.79 -8.53 22.81
N GLU A 448 15.33 -8.60 24.06
CA GLU A 448 14.41 -9.63 24.52
C GLU A 448 13.11 -8.97 24.96
N ASN A 449 12.00 -9.45 24.40
CA ASN A 449 10.65 -9.05 24.80
C ASN A 449 9.88 -10.28 25.36
N ALA A 450 8.62 -10.10 25.72
CA ALA A 450 7.80 -11.17 26.28
C ALA A 450 7.58 -12.39 25.34
N GLU A 451 7.78 -12.22 24.03
CA GLU A 451 7.53 -13.24 23.01
C GLU A 451 8.80 -13.98 22.55
N GLY A 452 9.97 -13.37 22.71
CA GLY A 452 11.26 -13.95 22.31
C GLY A 452 12.32 -12.91 21.94
N LEU A 453 13.14 -13.26 20.94
CA LEU A 453 14.29 -12.47 20.50
C LEU A 453 13.89 -11.47 19.41
N ILE A 454 14.27 -10.22 19.62
CA ILE A 454 14.22 -9.13 18.64
C ILE A 454 15.64 -8.82 18.18
N VAL A 455 15.84 -8.73 16.88
CA VAL A 455 17.11 -8.34 16.25
C VAL A 455 16.89 -7.06 15.49
N VAL A 456 17.63 -6.00 15.83
CA VAL A 456 17.51 -4.66 15.23
C VAL A 456 18.78 -4.30 14.48
N ASP A 457 18.66 -3.83 13.25
CA ASP A 457 19.73 -3.16 12.51
C ASP A 457 19.84 -1.72 13.00
N MET A 458 20.90 -1.45 13.78
CA MET A 458 21.13 -0.15 14.41
C MET A 458 21.29 0.97 13.39
N HIS A 459 21.96 0.70 12.27
CA HIS A 459 22.26 1.72 11.27
C HIS A 459 20.97 2.13 10.55
N ALA A 460 20.22 1.14 10.07
CA ALA A 460 18.94 1.34 9.42
C ALA A 460 17.91 2.02 10.34
N ALA A 461 17.87 1.65 11.61
CA ALA A 461 16.99 2.26 12.61
C ALA A 461 17.36 3.74 12.87
N HIS A 462 18.64 4.03 13.07
CA HIS A 462 19.10 5.37 13.39
C HIS A 462 18.94 6.34 12.21
N GLU A 463 19.17 5.87 10.98
CA GLU A 463 18.86 6.63 9.75
C GLU A 463 17.37 6.96 9.67
N ARG A 464 16.49 5.99 9.95
CA ARG A 464 15.04 6.22 9.88
C ARG A 464 14.56 7.20 10.95
N ILE A 465 15.02 7.05 12.18
CA ILE A 465 14.68 7.98 13.27
C ILE A 465 15.19 9.39 12.95
N GLY A 466 16.41 9.51 12.45
CA GLY A 466 16.99 10.79 12.04
C GLY A 466 16.17 11.46 10.93
N TYR A 467 15.78 10.68 9.91
CA TYR A 467 14.96 11.15 8.81
C TYR A 467 13.58 11.67 9.27
N GLU A 468 12.86 10.90 10.08
CA GLU A 468 11.53 11.29 10.57
C GLU A 468 11.62 12.53 11.48
N ARG A 469 12.67 12.64 12.31
CA ARG A 469 12.93 13.85 13.11
C ARG A 469 13.20 15.08 12.24
N LEU A 470 14.01 14.93 11.20
CA LEU A 470 14.30 16.00 10.24
C LEU A 470 13.03 16.42 9.48
N LYS A 471 12.23 15.46 9.02
CA LYS A 471 10.95 15.69 8.34
C LYS A 471 9.97 16.45 9.22
N ASN A 472 9.74 15.95 10.44
CA ASN A 472 8.85 16.59 11.40
C ASN A 472 9.30 18.01 11.77
N ALA A 473 10.60 18.22 12.01
CA ALA A 473 11.14 19.54 12.35
C ALA A 473 11.02 20.53 11.19
N HIS A 474 11.26 20.06 9.95
CA HIS A 474 11.11 20.88 8.75
C HIS A 474 9.63 21.24 8.50
N ASP A 475 8.70 20.29 8.63
CA ASP A 475 7.27 20.49 8.38
C ASP A 475 6.58 21.36 9.44
N SER A 476 7.15 21.51 10.65
CA SER A 476 6.53 22.28 11.74
C SER A 476 6.93 23.76 11.79
N ILE A 477 8.21 24.07 12.09
CA ILE A 477 8.71 25.44 12.39
C ILE A 477 9.90 25.78 11.47
N GLY A 478 10.37 24.82 10.66
CA GLY A 478 11.61 24.91 9.88
C GLY A 478 12.80 24.36 10.67
N LEU A 479 13.84 23.93 9.94
CA LEU A 479 15.03 23.36 10.56
C LEU A 479 15.88 24.45 11.22
N HIS A 480 16.14 24.30 12.53
CA HIS A 480 17.00 25.22 13.25
C HIS A 480 18.46 25.08 12.81
N ALA A 481 19.08 26.21 12.45
CA ALA A 481 20.51 26.28 12.15
C ALA A 481 21.34 26.41 13.43
N GLN A 482 22.40 25.62 13.53
CA GLN A 482 23.43 25.72 14.55
C GLN A 482 24.69 26.37 13.93
N PRO A 483 25.14 27.53 14.44
CA PRO A 483 26.39 28.14 14.01
C PRO A 483 27.58 27.22 14.27
N LEU A 484 28.48 27.11 13.30
CA LEU A 484 29.77 26.47 13.49
C LEU A 484 30.63 27.32 14.43
N LEU A 485 31.31 26.66 15.38
CA LEU A 485 32.23 27.34 16.30
C LEU A 485 33.33 28.11 15.55
N VAL A 486 33.74 27.58 14.39
CA VAL A 486 34.64 28.24 13.44
C VAL A 486 34.02 28.11 12.06
N PRO A 487 33.65 29.21 11.39
CA PRO A 487 33.20 29.16 10.00
C PRO A 487 34.25 28.48 9.13
N MET A 488 33.80 27.59 8.24
CA MET A 488 34.71 26.83 7.38
C MET A 488 34.60 27.27 5.92
N THR A 489 35.71 27.13 5.20
CA THR A 489 35.76 27.36 3.76
C THR A 489 35.81 26.01 3.06
N LEU A 490 34.81 25.73 2.23
CA LEU A 490 34.70 24.52 1.44
C LEU A 490 35.15 24.79 0.00
N ALA A 491 36.15 24.05 -0.48
CA ALA A 491 36.55 24.09 -1.89
C ALA A 491 35.59 23.25 -2.74
N VAL A 492 34.94 23.84 -3.73
CA VAL A 492 33.90 23.20 -4.55
C VAL A 492 34.14 23.45 -6.04
N GLY A 493 33.52 22.65 -6.91
CA GLY A 493 33.51 22.96 -8.34
C GLY A 493 32.75 24.26 -8.63
N GLU A 494 33.06 24.93 -9.75
CA GLU A 494 32.38 26.18 -10.13
C GLU A 494 30.86 26.00 -10.25
N ARG A 495 30.44 24.85 -10.81
CA ARG A 495 29.02 24.47 -10.91
C ARG A 495 28.34 24.23 -9.56
N GLU A 496 29.09 23.76 -8.55
CA GLU A 496 28.57 23.56 -7.19
C GLU A 496 28.43 24.89 -6.47
N ALA A 497 29.38 25.81 -6.67
CA ALA A 497 29.28 27.19 -6.18
C ALA A 497 28.08 27.93 -6.78
N ASP A 498 27.84 27.78 -8.09
CA ASP A 498 26.67 28.37 -8.77
C ASP A 498 25.35 27.76 -8.25
N THR A 499 25.34 26.45 -7.95
CA THR A 499 24.15 25.77 -7.40
C THR A 499 23.83 26.27 -5.99
N ALA A 500 24.85 26.44 -5.14
CA ALA A 500 24.68 26.97 -3.79
C ALA A 500 24.15 28.41 -3.78
N GLU A 501 24.61 29.24 -4.72
CA GLU A 501 24.15 30.61 -4.89
C GLU A 501 22.71 30.67 -5.43
N ARG A 502 22.36 29.79 -6.39
CA ARG A 502 21.01 29.72 -6.97
C ARG A 502 19.96 29.19 -5.99
N GLU A 503 20.30 28.18 -5.19
CA GLU A 503 19.37 27.49 -4.27
C GLU A 503 19.55 27.94 -2.80
N ALA A 504 20.03 29.16 -2.56
CA ALA A 504 20.33 29.68 -1.23
C ALA A 504 19.11 29.65 -0.27
N GLU A 505 17.91 29.94 -0.78
CA GLU A 505 16.66 29.86 -0.01
C GLU A 505 16.34 28.42 0.44
N THR A 506 16.53 27.44 -0.45
CA THR A 506 16.33 26.02 -0.15
C THR A 506 17.35 25.57 0.91
N LEU A 507 18.61 25.92 0.76
CA LEU A 507 19.67 25.62 1.73
C LEU A 507 19.38 26.24 3.10
N ALA A 508 18.89 27.48 3.15
CA ALA A 508 18.47 28.13 4.39
C ALA A 508 17.29 27.39 5.05
N SER A 509 16.29 26.95 4.27
CA SER A 509 15.16 26.15 4.79
C SER A 509 15.58 24.77 5.34
N LEU A 510 16.70 24.25 4.85
CA LEU A 510 17.32 23.02 5.34
C LEU A 510 18.20 23.25 6.57
N GLY A 511 18.49 24.50 6.95
CA GLY A 511 19.29 24.87 8.12
C GLY A 511 20.76 25.19 7.82
N PHE A 512 21.11 25.43 6.55
CA PHE A 512 22.46 25.84 6.14
C PHE A 512 22.55 27.35 5.86
N GLU A 513 23.51 28.02 6.47
CA GLU A 513 23.92 29.37 6.05
C GLU A 513 25.25 29.31 5.30
N ILE A 514 25.16 29.48 3.98
CA ILE A 514 26.29 29.36 3.06
C ILE A 514 26.36 30.61 2.19
N THR A 515 27.56 31.13 2.00
CA THR A 515 27.82 32.26 1.10
C THR A 515 28.96 31.94 0.15
N ARG A 516 28.84 32.32 -1.12
CA ARG A 516 29.94 32.17 -2.09
C ARG A 516 31.11 33.07 -1.71
N ALA A 517 32.30 32.47 -1.59
CA ALA A 517 33.54 33.17 -1.26
C ALA A 517 34.39 33.49 -2.51
N GLY A 518 34.23 32.70 -3.57
CA GLY A 518 34.93 32.85 -4.84
C GLY A 518 34.38 31.90 -5.92
N PRO A 519 35.03 31.81 -7.10
CA PRO A 519 34.56 30.99 -8.21
C PRO A 519 34.39 29.51 -7.85
N GLN A 520 35.24 28.97 -6.96
CA GLN A 520 35.33 27.57 -6.56
C GLN A 520 35.36 27.39 -5.03
N SER A 521 34.76 28.31 -4.28
CA SER A 521 34.79 28.28 -2.82
C SER A 521 33.49 28.79 -2.17
N LEU A 522 33.07 28.10 -1.12
CA LEU A 522 31.92 28.43 -0.28
C LEU A 522 32.36 28.66 1.16
N HIS A 523 31.77 29.66 1.83
CA HIS A 523 31.88 29.84 3.27
C HIS A 523 30.63 29.29 3.94
N VAL A 524 30.83 28.33 4.85
CA VAL A 524 29.76 27.70 5.64
C VAL A 524 29.80 28.29 7.05
N ARG A 525 28.70 28.88 7.50
CA ARG A 525 28.57 29.51 8.82
C ARG A 525 27.74 28.68 9.79
N SER A 526 26.73 27.97 9.30
CA SER A 526 25.86 27.13 10.12
C SER A 526 25.44 25.87 9.37
N ILE A 527 25.08 24.86 10.16
CA ILE A 527 24.54 23.58 9.70
C ILE A 527 23.27 23.25 10.50
N PRO A 528 22.45 22.29 10.08
CA PRO A 528 21.22 21.95 10.78
C PRO A 528 21.52 21.36 12.16
N ALA A 529 20.88 21.85 13.23
CA ALA A 529 21.20 21.49 14.61
C ALA A 529 21.03 19.98 14.90
N LEU A 530 20.07 19.33 14.24
CA LEU A 530 19.86 17.88 14.33
C LEU A 530 21.03 17.05 13.76
N LEU A 531 21.92 17.68 12.99
CA LEU A 531 23.09 17.09 12.33
C LEU A 531 24.40 17.67 12.87
N ALA A 532 24.41 18.23 14.09
CA ALA A 532 25.59 18.85 14.70
C ALA A 532 26.82 17.90 14.78
N ASN A 533 26.59 16.59 14.81
CA ASN A 533 27.62 15.56 14.89
C ASN A 533 28.02 14.98 13.51
N ALA A 534 27.41 15.45 12.42
CA ALA A 534 27.73 15.03 11.06
C ALA A 534 29.03 15.70 10.55
N GLU A 535 29.68 15.10 9.54
CA GLU A 535 30.82 15.71 8.85
C GLU A 535 30.31 16.79 7.86
N PRO A 536 30.50 18.09 8.14
CA PRO A 536 29.79 19.17 7.42
C PRO A 536 30.16 19.26 5.94
N GLU A 537 31.42 18.95 5.59
CA GLU A 537 31.91 18.98 4.21
C GLU A 537 31.26 17.90 3.35
N ALA A 538 31.21 16.66 3.83
CA ALA A 538 30.61 15.54 3.09
C ALA A 538 29.10 15.75 2.90
N LEU A 539 28.42 16.13 4.00
CA LEU A 539 27.00 16.45 3.99
C LEU A 539 26.66 17.52 2.95
N LEU A 540 27.40 18.63 2.94
CA LEU A 540 27.10 19.73 2.02
C LEU A 540 27.37 19.36 0.56
N ARG A 541 28.42 18.59 0.27
CA ARG A 541 28.70 18.13 -1.10
C ARG A 541 27.58 17.26 -1.64
N ASP A 542 27.09 16.31 -0.84
CA ASP A 542 26.01 15.41 -1.25
C ASP A 542 24.70 16.18 -1.47
N VAL A 543 24.35 17.09 -0.55
CA VAL A 543 23.17 17.97 -0.70
C VAL A 543 23.26 18.85 -1.97
N LEU A 544 24.43 19.41 -2.28
CA LEU A 544 24.64 20.19 -3.52
C LEU A 544 24.59 19.31 -4.78
N GLY A 545 25.03 18.04 -4.68
CA GLY A 545 24.88 17.05 -5.73
C GLY A 545 23.40 16.77 -6.04
N ASP A 546 22.62 16.48 -5.01
CA ASP A 546 21.19 16.20 -5.12
C ASP A 546 20.41 17.41 -5.65
N LEU A 547 20.68 18.62 -5.13
CA LEU A 547 20.07 19.86 -5.63
C LEU A 547 20.37 20.13 -7.10
N ARG A 548 21.53 19.68 -7.60
CA ARG A 548 21.91 19.82 -9.01
C ARG A 548 21.18 18.81 -9.90
N GLU A 549 21.01 17.58 -9.44
CA GLU A 549 20.31 16.52 -10.19
C GLU A 549 18.79 16.74 -10.24
N HIS A 550 18.22 17.24 -9.14
CA HIS A 550 16.77 17.30 -8.94
C HIS A 550 16.14 18.70 -8.98
N GLY A 551 16.88 19.72 -9.46
CA GLY A 551 16.51 21.15 -9.42
C GLY A 551 15.05 21.51 -9.82
N GLN A 552 14.63 22.74 -9.50
CA GLN A 552 13.27 23.32 -9.45
C GLN A 552 12.19 22.89 -10.51
N SER A 553 11.84 21.61 -10.68
CA SER A 553 10.52 21.15 -11.17
C SER A 553 10.38 19.62 -11.27
N ARG A 554 9.78 19.01 -10.25
CA ARG A 554 8.39 18.48 -10.21
C ARG A 554 8.25 17.61 -8.97
N ARG A 555 7.35 18.03 -8.07
CA ARG A 555 7.13 17.58 -6.69
C ARG A 555 8.20 18.09 -5.71
N ILE A 556 8.07 19.37 -5.33
CA ILE A 556 8.86 20.02 -4.27
C ILE A 556 8.94 19.11 -3.03
N ALA A 557 7.84 18.43 -2.67
CA ALA A 557 7.80 17.49 -1.56
C ALA A 557 8.68 16.24 -1.74
N SER A 558 8.69 15.59 -2.92
CA SER A 558 9.48 14.36 -3.12
C SER A 558 10.99 14.63 -3.19
N ALA A 559 11.40 15.71 -3.87
CA ALA A 559 12.81 16.11 -3.92
C ALA A 559 13.30 16.57 -2.53
N ARG A 560 12.45 17.25 -1.77
CA ARG A 560 12.73 17.61 -0.37
C ARG A 560 12.91 16.37 0.51
N ASP A 561 12.00 15.41 0.40
CA ASP A 561 12.06 14.19 1.20
C ASP A 561 13.31 13.35 0.85
N GLU A 562 13.80 13.41 -0.39
CA GLU A 562 15.08 12.81 -0.82
C GLU A 562 16.28 13.53 -0.16
N LEU A 563 16.30 14.87 -0.17
CA LEU A 563 17.34 15.67 0.51
C LEU A 563 17.39 15.39 2.01
N LEU A 564 16.23 15.34 2.68
CA LEU A 564 16.14 15.01 4.11
C LEU A 564 16.62 13.58 4.40
N SER A 565 16.42 12.64 3.46
CA SER A 565 16.95 11.28 3.55
C SER A 565 18.48 11.27 3.46
N THR A 566 19.06 11.97 2.48
CA THR A 566 20.52 12.14 2.36
C THR A 566 21.12 12.74 3.63
N MET A 567 20.50 13.80 4.15
CA MET A 567 20.89 14.46 5.39
C MET A 567 20.87 13.52 6.61
N ALA A 568 19.86 12.65 6.72
CA ALA A 568 19.73 11.70 7.82
C ALA A 568 20.84 10.64 7.83
N CYS A 569 21.34 10.22 6.66
CA CYS A 569 22.46 9.27 6.55
C CYS A 569 23.76 9.82 7.17
N HIS A 570 23.99 11.13 7.05
CA HIS A 570 25.17 11.81 7.61
C HIS A 570 25.09 12.05 9.12
N GLY A 571 23.89 12.08 9.69
CA GLY A 571 23.66 12.14 11.14
C GLY A 571 23.67 10.77 11.82
N ALA A 572 23.71 9.68 11.05
CA ALA A 572 23.61 8.35 11.59
C ALA A 572 24.89 7.87 12.28
N VAL A 573 24.73 7.14 13.39
CA VAL A 573 25.85 6.50 14.11
C VAL A 573 26.70 5.69 13.13
N ARG A 574 28.01 6.01 13.06
CA ARG A 574 28.97 5.25 12.23
C ARG A 574 28.83 3.76 12.53
N ALA A 575 28.69 2.94 11.48
CA ALA A 575 28.78 1.49 11.59
C ALA A 575 30.00 1.10 12.45
N ASN A 576 29.81 0.25 13.46
CA ASN A 576 30.80 -0.20 14.44
C ASN A 576 31.02 0.66 15.71
N ARG A 577 30.22 1.69 15.99
CA ARG A 577 30.23 2.29 17.35
C ARG A 577 29.66 1.30 18.36
N ARG A 578 30.38 1.07 19.47
CA ARG A 578 29.86 0.31 20.60
C ARG A 578 28.87 1.16 21.40
N LEU A 579 27.63 0.71 21.51
CA LEU A 579 26.61 1.35 22.35
C LEU A 579 26.55 0.68 23.72
N THR A 580 26.31 1.49 24.74
CA THR A 580 25.99 1.01 26.09
C THR A 580 24.55 0.48 26.13
N VAL A 581 24.23 -0.38 27.09
CA VAL A 581 22.86 -0.92 27.26
C VAL A 581 21.80 0.19 27.41
N PRO A 582 22.04 1.28 28.18
CA PRO A 582 21.11 2.41 28.20
C PRO A 582 20.93 3.10 26.84
N GLU A 583 22.01 3.31 26.07
CA GLU A 583 21.91 3.89 24.73
C GLU A 583 21.14 2.97 23.76
N MET A 584 21.37 1.66 23.82
CA MET A 584 20.61 0.68 23.02
C MET A 584 19.13 0.71 23.38
N ASN A 585 18.80 0.70 24.68
CA ASN A 585 17.41 0.79 25.13
C ASN A 585 16.75 2.09 24.69
N ALA A 586 17.44 3.23 24.78
CA ALA A 586 16.95 4.52 24.29
C ALA A 586 16.64 4.47 22.78
N LEU A 587 17.51 3.86 21.97
CA LEU A 587 17.26 3.66 20.55
C LEU A 587 16.00 2.81 20.30
N LEU A 588 15.81 1.72 21.06
CA LEU A 588 14.61 0.89 20.96
C LEU A 588 13.34 1.70 21.32
N ARG A 589 13.39 2.54 22.36
CA ARG A 589 12.26 3.43 22.71
C ARG A 589 11.98 4.43 21.59
N ASP A 590 13.04 5.01 21.01
CA ASP A 590 12.93 5.96 19.89
C ASP A 590 12.30 5.29 18.66
N MET A 591 12.67 4.05 18.35
CA MET A 591 12.05 3.28 17.27
C MET A 591 10.55 3.06 17.51
N GLU A 592 10.14 2.69 18.72
CA GLU A 592 8.72 2.48 19.03
C GLU A 592 7.89 3.76 18.95
N ALA A 593 8.48 4.91 19.31
CA ALA A 593 7.83 6.22 19.23
C ALA A 593 7.79 6.78 17.80
N THR A 594 8.72 6.36 16.94
CA THR A 594 8.86 6.88 15.58
C THR A 594 7.93 6.14 14.61
N GLU A 595 7.14 6.89 13.84
CA GLU A 595 6.26 6.34 12.81
C GLU A 595 7.08 5.66 11.69
N ARG A 596 6.56 4.56 11.13
CA ARG A 596 7.20 3.82 10.03
C ARG A 596 8.64 3.35 10.33
N SER A 597 9.02 3.27 11.61
CA SER A 597 10.36 2.89 12.06
C SER A 597 10.75 1.45 11.73
N GLY A 598 9.79 0.60 11.35
CA GLY A 598 10.02 -0.79 10.98
C GLY A 598 10.78 -0.99 9.66
N GLN A 599 10.98 0.07 8.88
CA GLN A 599 11.68 0.03 7.60
C GLN A 599 12.61 1.23 7.46
N CYS A 600 13.76 1.04 6.82
CA CYS A 600 14.68 2.12 6.53
C CYS A 600 14.18 2.96 5.34
N ASN A 601 14.85 4.08 5.06
CA ASN A 601 14.53 4.96 3.93
C ASN A 601 14.67 4.25 2.56
N HIS A 602 15.35 3.10 2.54
CA HIS A 602 15.52 2.24 1.37
C HIS A 602 14.57 1.02 1.36
N GLY A 603 13.61 0.93 2.28
CA GLY A 603 12.59 -0.14 2.35
C GLY A 603 13.08 -1.48 2.92
N ARG A 604 14.29 -1.55 3.50
CA ARG A 604 14.77 -2.76 4.19
C ARG A 604 14.20 -2.79 5.61
N PRO A 605 13.88 -3.96 6.19
CA PRO A 605 13.43 -4.06 7.57
C PRO A 605 14.52 -3.55 8.52
N THR A 606 14.13 -2.75 9.50
CA THR A 606 15.05 -2.27 10.57
C THR A 606 15.12 -3.25 11.73
N TRP A 607 14.19 -4.20 11.83
CA TRP A 607 14.17 -5.23 12.85
C TRP A 607 13.52 -6.54 12.37
N ALA A 608 13.81 -7.62 13.07
CA ALA A 608 13.21 -8.94 12.88
C ALA A 608 12.86 -9.57 14.24
N ARG A 609 11.81 -10.41 14.26
CA ARG A 609 11.35 -11.13 15.45
C ARG A 609 11.51 -12.63 15.29
N PHE A 610 11.98 -13.28 16.34
CA PHE A 610 12.07 -14.73 16.48
C PHE A 610 11.40 -15.12 17.79
N THR A 611 10.23 -15.76 17.71
CA THR A 611 9.50 -16.20 18.91
C THR A 611 10.25 -17.32 19.61
N LEU A 612 9.99 -17.53 20.90
CA LEU A 612 10.55 -18.68 21.63
C LEU A 612 10.27 -20.02 20.91
N SER A 613 9.07 -20.17 20.33
CA SER A 613 8.72 -21.36 19.54
C SER A 613 9.54 -21.51 18.25
N ASP A 614 9.96 -20.40 17.62
CA ASP A 614 10.85 -20.43 16.45
C ASP A 614 12.24 -20.89 16.84
N ILE A 615 12.75 -20.37 17.96
CA ILE A 615 14.06 -20.70 18.49
C ILE A 615 14.09 -22.17 18.95
N ASP A 616 13.06 -22.64 19.66
CA ASP A 616 12.95 -24.03 20.10
C ASP A 616 13.00 -25.03 18.92
N ARG A 617 12.38 -24.66 17.78
CA ARG A 617 12.45 -25.46 16.55
C ARG A 617 13.87 -25.60 16.00
N TRP A 618 14.72 -24.59 16.14
CA TRP A 618 16.13 -24.67 15.71
C TRP A 618 16.91 -25.72 16.49
N PHE A 619 16.50 -25.99 17.73
CA PHE A 619 17.13 -26.96 18.63
C PHE A 619 16.33 -28.25 18.80
N LEU A 620 15.29 -28.47 17.98
CA LEU A 620 14.41 -29.63 18.03
C LEU A 620 13.77 -29.85 19.42
N ARG A 621 13.58 -28.78 20.20
CA ARG A 621 12.89 -28.83 21.50
C ARG A 621 11.37 -28.89 21.27
N GLY A 622 10.67 -29.69 22.08
CA GLY A 622 9.21 -29.89 21.96
C GLY A 622 8.77 -30.95 20.94
N ARG A 623 9.67 -31.86 20.54
CA ARG A 623 9.35 -33.11 19.85
C ARG A 623 9.53 -34.31 20.75
#